data_AF-A0A934ZBY7-F1
#
_entry.id   AF-A0A934ZBY7-F1
#
_cell.length_a   1.000
_cell.length_b   1.000
_cell.length_c   1.000
_cell.angle_alpha   90.00
_cell.angle_beta   90.00
_cell.angle_gamma   90.00
#
_symmetry.space_group_name_H-M   'P 1'
#
loop_
_entity.id
_entity.type
_entity.pdbx_description
1 polymer ?
#
loop_
_entity_poly.entity_id
_entity_poly.type
_entity_poly.pdbx_seq_one_letter_code
_entity_poly.pdbx_strand_id
1 'polypeptide(L)'
;MRTAALRGSLALVLASLACTSSPPTDGVTKPDSGIADLGPSPSDTPSTPDVPVPIDRPVMTCDDTDGDGISNRDEGAPALDTDGDMTPDYMDTDSDGDGFSDADEAARRYPGYESAMVPVFCGNQPNNCDAPPDNLANQRDLDSDNDGLTDAEERAAMTNPCAEDTDRDGFADLAEVAARSNPRDMTSRPPENSLYVTLPYYAPGTTGMRETREFTFATRIREADVFFLVDNSASMDPTIANLRTNLQTVIIPGIRGAIPDARLGVGSFDSMPDAPEGTTPVDGLDDGVAGRPGDYTFWVRQRMTTNTMDVQRAFDGMRTIVQDSGGRFLGGDAPECQIEALFEALVGEGTSGNTSGVDSVPIRSLSASLRSVQNALDPMGNGWVGTSDPSRDCPETAEAYGWACFRTGRVPILVMFSDAAWYDGPQPASPRSIHGHRYPELAAAMLSRGALFLGVDVSAAGTMGFTYANSVYLARATGSLNAMRREVVFAPASSGGLDRTAAGIVEAVRTLANETRQDITTTVLADAMETRLPMGRTTANFVQSVTPVRGEPAMPTGYERHNDRTFFGVLPTTRVVFRVSFYNDFLEGTDTARVFQASVVVRGRAGSEVDRRPVFIVVPARGGGLPPG
;
A
#
# COMPACT_ATOMS: atom_id res chain seq x y z
N MET A 1 11.22 -51.23 -47.58
CA MET A 1 10.23 -50.15 -47.49
C MET A 1 10.97 -48.82 -47.43
N ARG A 2 10.77 -47.96 -48.45
CA ARG A 2 11.18 -46.54 -48.62
C ARG A 2 12.63 -46.11 -48.29
N THR A 3 13.43 -46.09 -49.36
CA THR A 3 14.39 -45.09 -49.90
C THR A 3 15.16 -44.08 -49.02
N ALA A 4 16.44 -43.95 -49.39
CA ALA A 4 17.54 -43.19 -48.80
C ALA A 4 17.66 -41.71 -49.22
N ALA A 5 18.54 -41.01 -48.49
CA ALA A 5 19.11 -39.69 -48.76
C ALA A 5 19.79 -39.55 -50.14
N LEU A 6 19.85 -38.32 -50.68
CA LEU A 6 21.08 -37.73 -51.26
C LEU A 6 20.89 -36.24 -51.68
N ARG A 7 21.79 -35.40 -51.16
CA ARG A 7 22.57 -34.30 -51.80
C ARG A 7 21.90 -33.19 -52.63
N GLY A 8 22.33 -31.96 -52.33
CA GLY A 8 22.35 -30.84 -53.27
C GLY A 8 22.98 -29.57 -52.68
N SER A 9 24.31 -29.51 -52.61
CA SER A 9 25.07 -28.26 -52.50
C SER A 9 25.21 -27.61 -53.87
N LEU A 10 25.10 -26.28 -53.99
CA LEU A 10 26.04 -25.48 -54.78
C LEU A 10 25.90 -23.96 -54.52
N ALA A 11 27.06 -23.32 -54.46
CA ALA A 11 27.30 -21.88 -54.41
C ALA A 11 27.35 -21.25 -55.83
N LEU A 12 27.52 -19.92 -55.86
CA LEU A 12 27.88 -18.96 -56.93
C LEU A 12 26.73 -17.99 -57.26
N VAL A 13 26.82 -16.64 -57.19
CA VAL A 13 27.86 -15.60 -57.49
C VAL A 13 27.33 -14.70 -58.63
N LEU A 14 27.36 -13.39 -58.36
CA LEU A 14 27.41 -12.22 -59.26
C LEU A 14 26.39 -12.04 -60.41
N ALA A 15 25.76 -10.85 -60.40
CA ALA A 15 25.73 -9.84 -61.47
C ALA A 15 24.33 -9.27 -61.79
N SER A 16 24.11 -8.06 -61.29
CA SER A 16 23.92 -6.82 -62.05
C SER A 16 22.97 -6.78 -63.27
N LEU A 17 22.07 -5.78 -63.24
CA LEU A 17 21.24 -5.20 -64.33
C LEU A 17 20.12 -6.11 -64.86
N ALA A 18 18.89 -5.68 -65.18
CA ALA A 18 18.10 -4.44 -65.15
C ALA A 18 16.62 -4.92 -65.38
N CYS A 19 15.51 -4.18 -65.32
CA CYS A 19 15.24 -2.77 -65.57
C CYS A 19 13.79 -2.43 -65.17
N THR A 20 13.53 -1.11 -65.06
CA THR A 20 12.25 -0.37 -65.03
C THR A 20 11.42 -0.40 -63.73
N SER A 21 10.93 0.71 -63.17
CA SER A 21 11.11 2.13 -63.49
C SER A 21 10.67 3.06 -62.34
N SER A 22 11.49 4.10 -62.10
CA SER A 22 11.18 5.48 -61.63
C SER A 22 10.86 5.76 -60.14
N PRO A 23 11.77 6.50 -59.49
CA PRO A 23 11.48 7.70 -58.69
C PRO A 23 12.34 8.90 -59.21
N PRO A 24 12.31 10.14 -58.68
CA PRO A 24 13.10 10.47 -57.46
C PRO A 24 12.57 11.67 -56.62
N THR A 25 13.24 11.89 -55.48
CA THR A 25 13.14 13.08 -54.61
C THR A 25 14.35 14.01 -54.77
N ASP A 26 14.13 15.27 -54.36
CA ASP A 26 15.06 16.31 -53.83
C ASP A 26 15.99 17.16 -54.74
N GLY A 27 15.92 18.47 -54.52
CA GLY A 27 17.10 19.29 -54.20
C GLY A 27 17.76 20.19 -55.27
N VAL A 28 17.44 21.50 -55.21
CA VAL A 28 18.30 22.73 -55.31
C VAL A 28 19.29 22.98 -56.48
N THR A 29 19.09 24.09 -57.21
CA THR A 29 20.00 25.27 -57.48
C THR A 29 19.88 25.90 -58.90
N LYS A 30 20.01 27.24 -58.91
CA LYS A 30 19.87 28.31 -59.96
C LYS A 30 20.73 28.12 -61.25
N PRO A 31 20.54 28.89 -62.36
CA PRO A 31 20.91 30.33 -62.42
C PRO A 31 20.05 31.26 -63.34
N ASP A 32 20.45 32.54 -63.31
CA ASP A 32 19.88 33.76 -63.91
C ASP A 32 19.64 33.76 -65.44
N SER A 33 18.69 34.60 -65.88
CA SER A 33 18.98 35.76 -66.76
C SER A 33 17.71 36.55 -67.15
N GLY A 34 17.79 37.88 -67.11
CA GLY A 34 16.93 38.78 -67.92
C GLY A 34 16.42 40.04 -67.23
N ILE A 35 17.18 41.13 -67.35
CA ILE A 35 16.90 42.52 -66.91
C ILE A 35 16.25 43.35 -68.04
N ALA A 36 15.57 44.44 -67.65
CA ALA A 36 15.27 45.72 -68.35
C ALA A 36 13.77 45.89 -68.73
N ASP A 37 12.97 46.87 -68.28
CA ASP A 37 13.07 48.36 -68.30
C ASP A 37 11.67 48.84 -68.83
N LEU A 38 10.86 49.76 -68.27
CA LEU A 38 11.00 51.22 -68.11
C LEU A 38 9.82 51.81 -67.26
N GLY A 39 10.14 52.61 -66.24
CA GLY A 39 9.65 54.01 -66.03
C GLY A 39 8.23 54.37 -65.49
N PRO A 40 8.02 55.62 -64.96
CA PRO A 40 7.18 55.89 -63.75
C PRO A 40 6.14 57.08 -63.81
N SER A 41 5.15 57.06 -62.88
CA SER A 41 4.34 58.16 -62.21
C SER A 41 3.64 59.27 -63.05
N PRO A 42 2.78 60.22 -62.55
CA PRO A 42 2.09 60.42 -61.24
C PRO A 42 0.60 60.91 -61.35
N SER A 43 -0.01 61.32 -60.21
CA SER A 43 -0.97 62.46 -60.01
C SER A 43 -2.39 62.21 -59.42
N ASP A 44 -2.55 62.68 -58.17
CA ASP A 44 -3.52 63.66 -57.62
C ASP A 44 -5.06 63.52 -57.82
N THR A 45 -5.76 63.24 -56.69
CA THR A 45 -7.05 63.74 -56.08
C THR A 45 -8.15 64.49 -56.90
N PRO A 46 -9.42 64.73 -56.42
CA PRO A 46 -10.26 64.15 -55.33
C PRO A 46 -11.79 63.94 -55.65
N SER A 47 -12.51 63.28 -54.71
CA SER A 47 -13.92 63.47 -54.26
C SER A 47 -15.13 63.53 -55.23
N THR A 48 -16.12 62.65 -55.01
CA THR A 48 -17.55 63.02 -54.89
C THR A 48 -18.24 62.13 -53.82
N PRO A 49 -19.23 62.64 -53.04
CA PRO A 49 -19.85 61.90 -51.95
C PRO A 49 -21.17 61.25 -52.40
N ASP A 50 -21.31 59.95 -52.23
CA ASP A 50 -22.61 59.27 -52.36
C ASP A 50 -23.09 58.74 -51.00
N VAL A 51 -24.31 59.16 -50.71
CA VAL A 51 -25.12 58.94 -49.51
C VAL A 51 -25.24 57.44 -49.17
N PRO A 52 -25.09 57.02 -47.90
CA PRO A 52 -25.39 55.66 -47.51
C PRO A 52 -26.90 55.41 -47.60
N VAL A 53 -27.31 54.48 -48.45
CA VAL A 53 -28.62 53.85 -48.39
C VAL A 53 -28.62 52.88 -47.19
N PRO A 54 -29.55 52.97 -46.23
CA PRO A 54 -29.61 52.00 -45.14
C PRO A 54 -30.05 50.65 -45.70
N ILE A 55 -29.21 49.63 -45.55
CA ILE A 55 -29.64 48.24 -45.69
C ILE A 55 -30.41 47.84 -44.44
N ASP A 56 -31.71 48.06 -44.49
CA ASP A 56 -32.68 47.54 -43.54
C ASP A 56 -32.68 46.00 -43.65
N ARG A 57 -31.94 45.33 -42.76
CA ARG A 57 -32.05 43.88 -42.57
C ARG A 57 -33.24 43.65 -41.64
N PRO A 58 -34.19 42.75 -41.96
CA PRO A 58 -35.31 42.49 -41.08
C PRO A 58 -34.79 41.84 -39.80
N VAL A 59 -34.96 42.55 -38.68
CA VAL A 59 -34.86 41.97 -37.34
C VAL A 59 -35.95 40.89 -37.29
N MET A 60 -35.55 39.62 -37.20
CA MET A 60 -36.46 38.54 -36.78
C MET A 60 -37.00 39.00 -35.43
N THR A 61 -38.28 39.36 -35.39
CA THR A 61 -38.96 39.77 -34.16
C THR A 61 -39.32 38.47 -33.44
N CYS A 62 -38.39 37.95 -32.64
CA CYS A 62 -38.79 37.04 -31.58
C CYS A 62 -39.39 37.86 -30.45
N ASP A 63 -40.33 37.24 -29.72
CA ASP A 63 -40.78 37.79 -28.44
C ASP A 63 -39.63 37.54 -27.46
N ASP A 64 -39.01 38.62 -27.01
CA ASP A 64 -37.84 38.72 -26.14
C ASP A 64 -38.16 39.88 -25.18
N THR A 65 -38.40 39.56 -23.91
CA THR A 65 -39.03 40.50 -22.96
C THR A 65 -38.01 41.34 -22.19
N ASP A 66 -36.89 40.75 -21.82
CA ASP A 66 -35.74 41.39 -21.16
C ASP A 66 -34.75 42.00 -22.16
N GLY A 67 -34.79 41.61 -23.43
CA GLY A 67 -34.03 42.20 -24.53
C GLY A 67 -32.59 41.69 -24.61
N ASP A 68 -32.32 40.51 -24.06
CA ASP A 68 -30.98 39.92 -23.98
C ASP A 68 -30.54 39.22 -25.30
N GLY A 69 -31.50 38.99 -26.21
CA GLY A 69 -31.31 38.38 -27.52
C GLY A 69 -31.67 36.89 -27.62
N ILE A 70 -32.09 36.28 -26.53
CA ILE A 70 -32.72 34.96 -26.46
C ILE A 70 -34.24 35.16 -26.61
N SER A 71 -34.97 34.12 -27.04
CA SER A 71 -36.42 34.24 -27.19
C SER A 71 -37.14 33.69 -25.96
N ASN A 72 -38.24 34.33 -25.57
CA ASN A 72 -39.09 33.90 -24.46
C ASN A 72 -39.44 32.40 -24.54
N ARG A 73 -39.56 31.86 -25.76
CA ARG A 73 -39.85 30.44 -25.99
C ARG A 73 -38.67 29.53 -25.59
N ASP A 74 -37.45 29.93 -25.91
CA ASP A 74 -36.24 29.16 -25.64
C ASP A 74 -35.88 29.22 -24.15
N GLU A 75 -36.25 30.29 -23.46
CA GLU A 75 -36.18 30.46 -21.99
C GLU A 75 -37.32 29.76 -21.24
N GLY A 76 -38.28 29.15 -21.94
CA GLY A 76 -39.33 28.37 -21.28
C GLY A 76 -40.48 29.19 -20.69
N ALA A 77 -40.78 30.36 -21.26
CA ALA A 77 -41.94 31.16 -20.88
C ALA A 77 -43.26 30.37 -20.84
N PRO A 78 -44.22 30.73 -19.96
CA PRO A 78 -44.17 31.89 -19.06
C PRO A 78 -43.83 31.56 -17.60
N ALA A 79 -43.33 30.35 -17.31
CA ALA A 79 -43.33 29.84 -15.93
C ALA A 79 -42.03 29.14 -15.49
N LEU A 80 -41.03 29.00 -16.37
CA LEU A 80 -39.71 28.56 -15.92
C LEU A 80 -39.07 29.71 -15.13
N ASP A 81 -38.45 29.36 -14.01
CA ASP A 81 -37.81 30.21 -13.01
C ASP A 81 -36.70 29.33 -12.41
N THR A 82 -35.49 29.47 -12.95
CA THR A 82 -34.38 28.54 -12.77
C THR A 82 -33.69 28.76 -11.42
N ASP A 83 -33.43 30.01 -11.03
CA ASP A 83 -32.81 30.35 -9.74
C ASP A 83 -33.82 30.47 -8.57
N GLY A 84 -35.12 30.57 -8.87
CA GLY A 84 -36.20 30.61 -7.90
C GLY A 84 -36.39 31.97 -7.23
N ASP A 85 -35.91 33.06 -7.83
CA ASP A 85 -35.99 34.42 -7.27
C ASP A 85 -37.38 35.09 -7.43
N MET A 86 -38.31 34.39 -8.11
CA MET A 86 -39.67 34.82 -8.50
C MET A 86 -39.74 35.68 -9.78
N THR A 87 -38.63 35.83 -10.50
CA THR A 87 -38.55 36.38 -11.86
C THR A 87 -38.47 35.20 -12.83
N PRO A 88 -39.46 35.01 -13.72
CA PRO A 88 -39.36 33.94 -14.70
C PRO A 88 -38.18 34.19 -15.66
N ASP A 89 -37.48 33.14 -16.09
CA ASP A 89 -36.27 33.19 -16.94
C ASP A 89 -36.42 34.16 -18.13
N TYR A 90 -37.56 34.14 -18.83
CA TYR A 90 -37.84 35.00 -19.99
C TYR A 90 -38.00 36.51 -19.68
N MET A 91 -37.90 36.88 -18.40
CA MET A 91 -37.91 38.26 -17.88
C MET A 91 -36.66 38.54 -17.03
N ASP A 92 -35.76 37.57 -16.91
CA ASP A 92 -34.54 37.63 -16.14
C ASP A 92 -33.35 37.82 -17.07
N THR A 93 -32.34 38.56 -16.63
CA THR A 93 -31.11 38.78 -17.41
C THR A 93 -29.95 37.89 -16.96
N ASP A 94 -30.16 37.10 -15.90
CA ASP A 94 -29.22 36.18 -15.25
C ASP A 94 -30.05 35.00 -14.67
N SER A 95 -30.57 34.13 -15.55
CA SER A 95 -31.63 33.15 -15.23
C SER A 95 -31.23 32.11 -14.19
N ASP A 96 -29.94 31.76 -14.06
CA ASP A 96 -29.43 30.86 -13.02
C ASP A 96 -28.80 31.59 -11.83
N GLY A 97 -28.69 32.92 -11.89
CA GLY A 97 -28.29 33.79 -10.77
C GLY A 97 -26.82 33.63 -10.36
N ASP A 98 -25.98 33.17 -11.27
CA ASP A 98 -24.56 32.91 -11.05
C ASP A 98 -23.69 34.18 -11.23
N GLY A 99 -24.30 35.22 -11.81
CA GLY A 99 -23.72 36.54 -12.03
C GLY A 99 -23.01 36.69 -13.37
N PHE A 100 -23.10 35.73 -14.28
CA PHE A 100 -23.02 35.97 -15.71
C PHE A 100 -24.39 36.44 -16.22
N SER A 101 -24.50 36.71 -17.52
CA SER A 101 -25.77 37.17 -18.08
C SER A 101 -26.11 36.27 -19.23
N ASP A 102 -27.38 35.98 -19.39
CA ASP A 102 -27.89 35.03 -20.37
C ASP A 102 -27.36 35.30 -21.78
N ALA A 103 -27.35 36.57 -22.19
CA ALA A 103 -26.80 37.03 -23.45
C ALA A 103 -25.31 36.71 -23.66
N ASP A 104 -24.50 36.79 -22.60
CA ASP A 104 -23.08 36.49 -22.63
C ASP A 104 -22.85 34.97 -22.62
N GLU A 105 -23.57 34.21 -21.80
CA GLU A 105 -23.44 32.76 -21.70
C GLU A 105 -23.90 32.04 -22.97
N ALA A 106 -25.07 32.42 -23.50
CA ALA A 106 -25.58 31.89 -24.76
C ALA A 106 -24.62 32.18 -25.94
N ALA A 107 -23.88 33.29 -25.87
CA ALA A 107 -22.85 33.67 -26.85
C ALA A 107 -21.46 33.09 -26.54
N ARG A 108 -21.30 32.40 -25.40
CA ARG A 108 -20.02 31.93 -24.83
C ARG A 108 -19.02 33.05 -24.64
N ARG A 109 -19.47 34.20 -24.12
CA ARG A 109 -18.68 35.41 -23.92
C ARG A 109 -18.27 35.54 -22.45
N TYR A 110 -17.34 34.70 -22.03
CA TYR A 110 -16.74 34.80 -20.71
C TYR A 110 -15.54 35.77 -20.70
N PRO A 111 -15.44 36.72 -19.76
CA PRO A 111 -14.34 37.67 -19.70
C PRO A 111 -12.98 36.98 -19.56
N GLY A 112 -12.08 37.21 -20.51
CA GLY A 112 -10.71 36.68 -20.46
C GLY A 112 -10.47 35.36 -21.19
N TYR A 113 -11.50 34.80 -21.86
CA TYR A 113 -11.40 33.58 -22.65
C TYR A 113 -11.92 33.82 -24.06
N GLU A 114 -11.09 33.51 -25.06
CA GLU A 114 -11.55 33.49 -26.45
C GLU A 114 -12.27 32.17 -26.72
N SER A 115 -13.49 32.04 -26.23
CA SER A 115 -14.42 31.03 -26.70
C SER A 115 -14.82 31.35 -28.15
N ALA A 116 -15.11 30.31 -28.93
CA ALA A 116 -15.58 30.49 -30.31
C ALA A 116 -16.93 31.21 -30.27
N MET A 117 -16.90 32.55 -30.37
CA MET A 117 -18.06 33.41 -30.21
C MET A 117 -19.17 32.93 -31.13
N VAL A 118 -20.29 32.49 -30.53
CA VAL A 118 -21.43 32.01 -31.30
C VAL A 118 -22.41 33.16 -31.43
N PRO A 119 -22.80 33.54 -32.67
CA PRO A 119 -23.84 34.52 -32.86
C PRO A 119 -25.17 34.01 -32.28
N VAL A 120 -25.63 34.64 -31.20
CA VAL A 120 -26.99 34.45 -30.67
C VAL A 120 -27.93 35.27 -31.54
N PHE A 121 -28.92 34.60 -32.10
CA PHE A 121 -29.98 35.23 -32.88
C PHE A 121 -31.31 34.65 -32.40
N CYS A 122 -32.31 35.51 -32.21
CA CYS A 122 -33.72 35.17 -32.09
C CYS A 122 -34.10 33.87 -32.85
N GLY A 123 -34.35 32.77 -32.12
CA GLY A 123 -34.81 31.49 -32.66
C GLY A 123 -33.73 30.47 -33.04
N ASN A 124 -32.46 30.71 -32.71
CA ASN A 124 -31.46 29.64 -32.62
C ASN A 124 -31.52 28.97 -31.24
N GLN A 125 -31.30 27.66 -31.18
CA GLN A 125 -31.17 26.96 -29.91
C GLN A 125 -29.98 27.56 -29.14
N PRO A 126 -30.14 27.87 -27.84
CA PRO A 126 -29.02 28.30 -27.01
C PRO A 126 -27.93 27.23 -27.01
N ASN A 127 -26.68 27.68 -27.08
CA ASN A 127 -25.55 26.76 -27.15
C ASN A 127 -25.31 26.16 -25.76
N ASN A 128 -25.08 24.86 -25.72
CA ASN A 128 -24.55 24.19 -24.54
C ASN A 128 -23.06 23.87 -24.80
N CYS A 129 -22.16 24.29 -23.90
CA CYS A 129 -20.72 24.04 -23.97
C CYS A 129 -20.32 22.57 -23.74
N ASP A 130 -21.14 21.78 -23.07
CA ASP A 130 -20.87 20.41 -22.68
C ASP A 130 -21.32 19.35 -23.72
N ALA A 131 -22.05 19.75 -24.78
CA ALA A 131 -23.02 18.88 -25.42
C ALA A 131 -22.48 17.52 -25.99
N PRO A 132 -23.03 16.36 -25.54
CA PRO A 132 -23.83 16.22 -24.33
C PRO A 132 -22.89 15.88 -23.16
N PRO A 133 -23.03 16.52 -22.00
CA PRO A 133 -24.03 16.02 -21.06
C PRO A 133 -24.54 17.08 -20.07
N ASP A 134 -25.69 17.71 -20.30
CA ASP A 134 -26.89 17.46 -19.47
C ASP A 134 -28.19 17.95 -20.16
N ASN A 135 -28.04 18.59 -21.33
CA ASN A 135 -29.09 19.23 -22.11
C ASN A 135 -29.77 20.43 -21.41
N LEU A 136 -29.11 21.01 -20.42
CA LEU A 136 -29.37 22.36 -19.94
C LEU A 136 -28.70 23.36 -20.90
N ALA A 137 -29.14 24.60 -20.91
CA ALA A 137 -28.52 25.63 -21.74
C ALA A 137 -27.62 26.45 -20.82
N ASN A 138 -26.46 26.90 -21.28
CA ASN A 138 -25.47 27.59 -20.44
C ASN A 138 -26.09 28.66 -19.54
N GLN A 139 -26.98 29.51 -20.08
CA GLN A 139 -27.62 30.58 -19.29
C GLN A 139 -28.61 30.11 -18.20
N ARG A 140 -28.82 28.81 -18.09
CA ARG A 140 -29.66 28.20 -17.04
C ARG A 140 -28.86 27.13 -16.30
N ASP A 141 -27.56 27.07 -16.52
CA ASP A 141 -26.68 26.02 -16.07
C ASP A 141 -25.56 26.64 -15.24
N LEU A 142 -25.66 26.42 -13.93
CA LEU A 142 -24.69 26.93 -12.96
C LEU A 142 -23.26 26.42 -13.20
N ASP A 143 -23.08 25.37 -14.00
CA ASP A 143 -21.78 24.81 -14.39
C ASP A 143 -21.81 24.39 -15.87
N SER A 144 -21.51 25.35 -16.74
CA SER A 144 -21.65 25.28 -18.19
C SER A 144 -20.81 24.20 -18.89
N ASP A 145 -19.78 23.64 -18.24
CA ASP A 145 -19.00 22.51 -18.76
C ASP A 145 -19.06 21.23 -17.93
N ASN A 146 -19.79 21.29 -16.81
CA ASN A 146 -20.12 20.18 -15.94
C ASN A 146 -18.90 19.50 -15.28
N ASP A 147 -17.82 20.25 -15.04
CA ASP A 147 -16.61 19.76 -14.36
C ASP A 147 -16.70 19.74 -12.82
N GLY A 148 -17.70 20.45 -12.28
CA GLY A 148 -18.01 20.57 -10.86
C GLY A 148 -17.52 21.86 -10.18
N LEU A 149 -16.94 22.81 -10.91
CA LEU A 149 -16.86 24.23 -10.53
C LEU A 149 -18.03 24.97 -11.18
N THR A 150 -18.71 25.85 -10.44
CA THR A 150 -19.71 26.72 -11.08
C THR A 150 -19.03 27.82 -11.91
N ASP A 151 -19.70 28.38 -12.92
CA ASP A 151 -19.14 29.47 -13.74
C ASP A 151 -18.66 30.63 -12.82
N ALA A 152 -19.42 30.94 -11.76
CA ALA A 152 -19.02 31.88 -10.71
C ALA A 152 -17.71 31.52 -9.96
N GLU A 153 -17.48 30.24 -9.64
CA GLU A 153 -16.24 29.75 -9.01
C GLU A 153 -15.08 29.81 -10.00
N GLU A 154 -15.32 29.48 -11.25
CA GLU A 154 -14.32 29.55 -12.31
C GLU A 154 -13.88 30.97 -12.61
N ARG A 155 -14.80 31.94 -12.59
CA ARG A 155 -14.47 33.37 -12.62
C ARG A 155 -13.51 33.76 -11.52
N ALA A 156 -13.67 33.19 -10.32
CA ALA A 156 -12.78 33.44 -9.19
C ALA A 156 -11.44 32.70 -9.31
N ALA A 157 -11.44 31.47 -9.84
CA ALA A 157 -10.24 30.69 -10.17
C ALA A 157 -9.50 31.23 -11.40
N MET A 158 -10.16 32.10 -12.17
CA MET A 158 -9.76 32.50 -13.50
C MET A 158 -9.54 31.26 -14.39
N THR A 159 -10.55 30.40 -14.49
CA THR A 159 -10.67 29.29 -15.46
C THR A 159 -11.80 29.58 -16.45
N ASN A 160 -11.92 28.75 -17.49
CA ASN A 160 -12.83 28.97 -18.61
C ASN A 160 -14.12 28.15 -18.44
N PRO A 161 -15.30 28.79 -18.27
CA PRO A 161 -16.57 28.08 -18.01
C PRO A 161 -17.15 27.21 -19.11
N CYS A 162 -16.38 26.96 -20.16
CA CYS A 162 -16.76 26.11 -21.26
C CYS A 162 -15.66 25.08 -21.57
N ALA A 163 -14.75 24.85 -20.64
CA ALA A 163 -13.66 23.89 -20.78
C ALA A 163 -13.24 23.30 -19.43
N GLU A 164 -13.66 22.04 -19.20
CA GLU A 164 -13.29 21.20 -18.05
C GLU A 164 -11.79 21.26 -17.67
N ASP A 165 -10.91 21.44 -18.66
CA ASP A 165 -9.46 21.60 -18.48
C ASP A 165 -9.00 22.83 -19.27
N THR A 166 -8.85 23.96 -18.57
CA THR A 166 -8.55 25.27 -19.18
C THR A 166 -7.20 25.27 -19.91
N ASP A 167 -6.18 24.62 -19.35
CA ASP A 167 -4.83 24.63 -19.90
C ASP A 167 -4.46 23.38 -20.72
N ARG A 168 -5.30 22.35 -20.68
CA ARG A 168 -5.25 21.11 -21.46
C ARG A 168 -4.09 20.21 -21.09
N ASP A 169 -3.72 20.17 -19.82
CA ASP A 169 -2.63 19.32 -19.33
C ASP A 169 -3.07 17.91 -18.88
N GLY A 170 -4.39 17.69 -18.83
CA GLY A 170 -5.06 16.44 -18.50
C GLY A 170 -5.70 16.39 -17.10
N PHE A 171 -5.70 17.49 -16.35
CA PHE A 171 -6.41 17.62 -15.08
C PHE A 171 -7.55 18.64 -15.21
N ALA A 172 -8.72 18.31 -14.64
CA ALA A 172 -9.84 19.25 -14.64
C ALA A 172 -9.58 20.43 -13.69
N ASP A 173 -10.12 21.60 -14.01
CA ASP A 173 -9.93 22.84 -13.28
C ASP A 173 -10.34 22.68 -11.81
N LEU A 174 -11.46 21.99 -11.55
CA LEU A 174 -11.88 21.62 -10.19
C LEU A 174 -10.79 20.88 -9.40
N ALA A 175 -10.17 19.87 -10.02
CA ALA A 175 -9.16 19.04 -9.37
C ALA A 175 -7.91 19.86 -9.03
N GLU A 176 -7.57 20.82 -9.86
CA GLU A 176 -6.42 21.69 -9.70
C GLU A 176 -6.63 22.77 -8.63
N VAL A 177 -7.79 23.43 -8.63
CA VAL A 177 -8.20 24.36 -7.58
C VAL A 177 -8.23 23.63 -6.22
N ALA A 178 -8.77 22.41 -6.19
CA ALA A 178 -8.76 21.54 -5.02
C ALA A 178 -7.34 21.17 -4.57
N ALA A 179 -6.45 20.87 -5.51
CA ALA A 179 -5.05 20.51 -5.26
C ALA A 179 -4.15 21.69 -4.91
N ARG A 180 -4.64 22.93 -5.09
CA ARG A 180 -3.84 24.16 -5.07
C ARG A 180 -2.71 24.15 -6.12
N SER A 181 -2.94 23.48 -7.25
CA SER A 181 -2.15 23.70 -8.46
C SER A 181 -2.72 24.90 -9.23
N ASN A 182 -2.24 25.15 -10.45
CA ASN A 182 -2.59 26.36 -11.20
C ASN A 182 -3.26 25.92 -12.50
N PRO A 183 -4.59 26.05 -12.63
CA PRO A 183 -5.37 25.54 -13.76
C PRO A 183 -5.15 26.29 -15.09
N ARG A 184 -4.13 27.15 -15.12
CA ARG A 184 -3.74 27.96 -16.29
C ARG A 184 -2.31 27.70 -16.73
N ASP A 185 -1.60 26.80 -16.06
CA ASP A 185 -0.20 26.49 -16.31
C ASP A 185 -0.03 24.97 -16.41
N MET A 186 0.12 24.49 -17.64
CA MET A 186 0.27 23.08 -17.97
C MET A 186 1.42 22.34 -17.27
N THR A 187 2.31 23.07 -16.61
CA THR A 187 3.43 22.54 -15.82
C THR A 187 3.14 22.43 -14.33
N SER A 188 2.10 23.11 -13.85
CA SER A 188 1.67 23.16 -12.46
C SER A 188 0.60 22.11 -12.21
N ARG A 189 1.03 20.91 -11.81
CA ARG A 189 0.13 19.76 -11.65
C ARG A 189 -0.21 19.44 -10.21
N PRO A 190 -1.37 18.82 -9.95
CA PRO A 190 -1.65 18.17 -8.69
C PRO A 190 -0.53 17.16 -8.31
N PRO A 191 -0.26 16.94 -7.00
CA PRO A 191 0.86 16.11 -6.57
C PRO A 191 0.82 14.70 -7.18
N GLU A 192 1.94 14.28 -7.79
CA GLU A 192 2.08 12.94 -8.38
C GLU A 192 1.64 11.85 -7.38
N ASN A 193 0.85 10.86 -7.85
CA ASN A 193 0.24 9.78 -7.07
C ASN A 193 -0.99 10.13 -6.21
N SER A 194 -1.46 11.37 -6.24
CA SER A 194 -2.74 11.78 -5.65
C SER A 194 -3.84 11.66 -6.70
N LEU A 195 -4.92 10.94 -6.40
CA LEU A 195 -6.07 10.88 -7.30
C LEU A 195 -7.17 11.79 -6.76
N TYR A 196 -7.71 12.63 -7.64
CA TYR A 196 -8.91 13.42 -7.43
C TYR A 196 -10.08 12.74 -8.13
N VAL A 197 -11.21 12.66 -7.43
CA VAL A 197 -12.44 12.00 -7.87
C VAL A 197 -13.57 13.00 -7.58
N THR A 198 -14.26 13.45 -8.61
CA THR A 198 -15.37 14.41 -8.49
C THR A 198 -16.66 13.64 -8.28
N LEU A 199 -17.32 13.87 -7.15
CA LEU A 199 -18.52 13.14 -6.75
C LEU A 199 -19.70 14.10 -6.51
N PRO A 200 -20.47 14.42 -7.57
CA PRO A 200 -21.75 15.11 -7.44
C PRO A 200 -22.68 14.36 -6.50
N TYR A 201 -23.58 15.10 -5.84
CA TYR A 201 -24.53 14.54 -4.89
C TYR A 201 -25.77 13.99 -5.60
N TYR A 202 -26.13 12.76 -5.27
CA TYR A 202 -27.34 12.13 -5.77
C TYR A 202 -28.24 11.71 -4.61
N ALA A 203 -29.47 12.22 -4.56
CA ALA A 203 -30.40 11.89 -3.49
C ALA A 203 -30.60 10.36 -3.34
N PRO A 204 -30.71 9.82 -2.11
CA PRO A 204 -30.91 8.39 -1.92
C PRO A 204 -32.10 7.83 -2.71
N GLY A 205 -31.83 6.88 -3.60
CA GLY A 205 -32.84 6.25 -4.46
C GLY A 205 -32.90 6.78 -5.89
N THR A 206 -32.14 7.83 -6.22
CA THR A 206 -31.90 8.23 -7.62
C THR A 206 -30.77 7.40 -8.25
N THR A 207 -30.77 7.32 -9.57
CA THR A 207 -29.68 6.66 -10.31
C THR A 207 -28.63 7.70 -10.66
N GLY A 208 -27.61 7.84 -9.82
CA GLY A 208 -26.48 8.72 -10.09
C GLY A 208 -25.30 8.05 -10.79
N MET A 209 -24.44 8.86 -11.39
CA MET A 209 -23.17 8.39 -11.96
C MET A 209 -22.27 7.82 -10.86
N ARG A 210 -21.72 6.63 -11.10
CA ARG A 210 -20.75 5.99 -10.21
C ARG A 210 -19.37 6.09 -10.81
N GLU A 211 -18.47 6.80 -10.15
CA GLU A 211 -17.09 6.84 -10.60
C GLU A 211 -16.36 5.55 -10.22
N THR A 212 -15.58 5.01 -11.15
CA THR A 212 -14.83 3.78 -10.95
C THR A 212 -13.41 3.93 -11.46
N ARG A 213 -12.43 3.59 -10.60
CA ARG A 213 -11.01 3.73 -10.92
C ARG A 213 -10.26 2.45 -10.57
N GLU A 214 -9.30 2.08 -11.40
CA GLU A 214 -8.42 0.94 -11.14
C GLU A 214 -7.05 1.40 -10.63
N PHE A 215 -6.58 0.79 -9.56
CA PHE A 215 -5.33 1.16 -8.90
C PHE A 215 -4.41 -0.04 -8.83
N THR A 216 -3.16 0.19 -9.21
CA THR A 216 -2.08 -0.79 -9.09
C THR A 216 -1.32 -0.55 -7.80
N PHE A 217 -1.19 -1.59 -6.98
CA PHE A 217 -0.50 -1.55 -5.69
C PHE A 217 0.68 -2.51 -5.65
N ALA A 218 1.70 -2.14 -4.88
CA ALA A 218 2.79 -3.05 -4.51
C ALA A 218 2.32 -4.01 -3.39
N THR A 219 2.95 -5.18 -3.31
CA THR A 219 2.62 -6.20 -2.30
C THR A 219 3.82 -6.59 -1.43
N ARG A 220 4.92 -5.85 -1.51
CA ARG A 220 6.14 -6.14 -0.75
C ARG A 220 5.94 -5.83 0.74
N ILE A 221 6.49 -6.68 1.61
CA ILE A 221 6.49 -6.43 3.05
C ILE A 221 7.33 -5.18 3.34
N ARG A 222 6.72 -4.17 3.97
CA ARG A 222 7.39 -2.92 4.37
C ARG A 222 7.68 -2.86 5.86
N GLU A 223 6.85 -3.52 6.66
CA GLU A 223 6.86 -3.48 8.11
C GLU A 223 6.96 -4.88 8.70
N ALA A 224 7.97 -5.10 9.55
CA ALA A 224 8.13 -6.36 10.26
C ALA A 224 8.78 -6.15 11.63
N ASP A 225 8.51 -7.08 12.53
CA ASP A 225 9.17 -7.21 13.82
C ASP A 225 10.00 -8.50 13.79
N VAL A 226 11.34 -8.38 13.80
CA VAL A 226 12.26 -9.51 13.72
C VAL A 226 12.84 -9.80 15.09
N PHE A 227 12.52 -10.97 15.66
CA PHE A 227 13.03 -11.40 16.96
C PHE A 227 14.10 -12.47 16.79
N PHE A 228 15.31 -12.17 17.27
CA PHE A 228 16.39 -13.13 17.35
C PHE A 228 16.26 -13.93 18.64
N LEU A 229 16.15 -15.24 18.53
CA LEU A 229 16.07 -16.16 19.64
C LEU A 229 17.29 -17.08 19.59
N VAL A 230 18.21 -16.91 20.54
CA VAL A 230 19.54 -17.53 20.50
C VAL A 230 19.69 -18.53 21.62
N ASP A 231 20.01 -19.76 21.27
CA ASP A 231 20.44 -20.79 22.22
C ASP A 231 21.69 -20.30 22.98
N ASN A 232 21.64 -20.39 24.31
CA ASN A 232 22.62 -19.83 25.23
C ASN A 232 23.47 -20.90 25.93
N SER A 233 23.36 -22.15 25.47
CA SER A 233 24.17 -23.29 25.91
C SER A 233 25.66 -23.07 25.65
N ALA A 234 26.50 -23.91 26.25
CA ALA A 234 27.95 -23.78 26.17
C ALA A 234 28.50 -23.84 24.72
N SER A 235 27.89 -24.66 23.87
CA SER A 235 28.30 -24.91 22.47
C SER A 235 28.09 -23.70 21.56
N MET A 236 27.22 -22.77 21.95
CA MET A 236 26.82 -21.62 21.15
C MET A 236 27.80 -20.43 21.17
N ASP A 237 28.87 -20.48 21.97
CA ASP A 237 29.84 -19.38 22.11
C ASP A 237 30.41 -18.87 20.76
N PRO A 238 30.86 -19.74 19.82
CA PRO A 238 31.35 -19.29 18.52
C PRO A 238 30.27 -18.59 17.68
N THR A 239 29.02 -19.06 17.79
CA THR A 239 27.87 -18.48 17.09
C THR A 239 27.53 -17.10 17.64
N ILE A 240 27.45 -16.97 18.97
CA ILE A 240 27.19 -15.68 19.64
C ILE A 240 28.26 -14.66 19.28
N ALA A 241 29.54 -15.06 19.27
CA ALA A 241 30.65 -14.19 18.85
C ALA A 241 30.52 -13.72 17.40
N ASN A 242 30.13 -14.62 16.48
CA ASN A 242 29.91 -14.28 15.08
C ASN A 242 28.74 -13.30 14.90
N LEU A 243 27.60 -13.55 15.57
CA LEU A 243 26.44 -12.66 15.55
C LEU A 243 26.80 -11.27 16.07
N ARG A 244 27.45 -11.19 17.24
CA ARG A 244 27.90 -9.93 17.85
C ARG A 244 28.78 -9.09 16.90
N THR A 245 29.69 -9.76 16.20
CA THR A 245 30.65 -9.09 15.28
C THR A 245 29.99 -8.56 14.01
N ASN A 246 28.99 -9.29 13.48
CA ASN A 246 28.40 -8.99 12.16
C ASN A 246 27.04 -8.26 12.24
N LEU A 247 26.49 -8.09 13.44
CA LEU A 247 25.14 -7.55 13.62
C LEU A 247 25.00 -6.14 13.03
N GLN A 248 25.86 -5.20 13.44
CA GLN A 248 25.80 -3.80 13.00
C GLN A 248 26.20 -3.59 11.54
N THR A 249 27.10 -4.41 11.01
CA THR A 249 27.72 -4.18 9.70
C THR A 249 27.06 -4.96 8.56
N VAL A 250 26.43 -6.10 8.87
CA VAL A 250 25.87 -7.02 7.87
C VAL A 250 24.39 -7.28 8.13
N ILE A 251 24.03 -7.78 9.32
CA ILE A 251 22.69 -8.32 9.58
C ILE A 251 21.65 -7.21 9.62
N ILE A 252 21.84 -6.18 10.45
CA ILE A 252 20.88 -5.08 10.60
C ILE A 252 20.71 -4.30 9.28
N PRO A 253 21.80 -3.87 8.59
CA PRO A 253 21.65 -3.19 7.30
C PRO A 253 21.01 -4.08 6.24
N GLY A 254 21.35 -5.38 6.21
CA GLY A 254 20.79 -6.33 5.27
C GLY A 254 19.28 -6.55 5.46
N ILE A 255 18.83 -6.71 6.71
CA ILE A 255 17.41 -6.83 7.05
C ILE A 255 16.66 -5.55 6.68
N ARG A 256 17.20 -4.37 7.02
CA ARG A 256 16.55 -3.09 6.67
C ARG A 256 16.51 -2.82 5.17
N GLY A 257 17.50 -3.31 4.42
CA GLY A 257 17.45 -3.29 2.95
C GLY A 257 16.36 -4.20 2.36
N ALA A 258 16.05 -5.29 3.05
CA ALA A 258 14.97 -6.20 2.68
C ALA A 258 13.59 -5.70 3.13
N ILE A 259 13.50 -5.11 4.32
CA ILE A 259 12.27 -4.62 4.96
C ILE A 259 12.56 -3.23 5.55
N PRO A 260 12.13 -2.14 4.88
CA PRO A 260 12.50 -0.77 5.25
C PRO A 260 12.19 -0.40 6.70
N ASP A 261 11.05 -0.84 7.24
CA ASP A 261 10.61 -0.54 8.59
C ASP A 261 10.62 -1.81 9.48
N ALA A 262 11.84 -2.31 9.70
CA ALA A 262 12.10 -3.44 10.57
C ALA A 262 12.47 -2.99 12.01
N ARG A 263 11.71 -3.49 13.00
CA ARG A 263 12.10 -3.47 14.42
C ARG A 263 12.78 -4.78 14.76
N LEU A 264 13.69 -4.72 15.72
CA LEU A 264 14.51 -5.85 16.12
C LEU A 264 14.41 -6.06 17.62
N GLY A 265 14.43 -7.31 18.05
CA GLY A 265 14.56 -7.69 19.45
C GLY A 265 15.41 -8.94 19.59
N VAL A 266 15.85 -9.21 20.82
CA VAL A 266 16.75 -10.30 21.14
C VAL A 266 16.28 -11.00 22.40
N GLY A 267 16.18 -12.32 22.33
CA GLY A 267 16.02 -13.19 23.48
C GLY A 267 16.99 -14.34 23.40
N SER A 268 17.15 -15.02 24.52
CA SER A 268 17.88 -16.27 24.60
C SER A 268 17.09 -17.33 25.35
N PHE A 269 17.47 -18.57 25.14
CA PHE A 269 16.92 -19.73 25.84
C PHE A 269 18.05 -20.72 26.11
N ASP A 270 17.79 -21.67 26.99
CA ASP A 270 18.73 -22.71 27.37
C ASP A 270 17.96 -24.04 27.43
N SER A 271 18.00 -24.73 28.56
CA SER A 271 17.31 -26.01 28.75
C SER A 271 15.93 -25.88 29.42
N MET A 272 15.13 -26.94 29.29
CA MET A 272 13.89 -27.05 30.06
C MET A 272 14.23 -27.18 31.56
N PRO A 273 13.55 -26.42 32.43
CA PRO A 273 13.81 -26.44 33.87
C PRO A 273 13.18 -27.64 34.59
N ASP A 274 12.67 -28.60 33.82
CA ASP A 274 12.09 -29.86 34.28
C ASP A 274 12.77 -31.02 33.55
N ALA A 275 12.88 -32.15 34.23
CA ALA A 275 13.37 -33.38 33.61
C ALA A 275 12.37 -33.89 32.54
N PRO A 276 12.83 -34.62 31.50
CA PRO A 276 11.94 -35.22 30.51
C PRO A 276 10.83 -36.06 31.13
N GLU A 277 9.65 -36.06 30.49
CA GLU A 277 8.52 -36.89 30.89
C GLU A 277 8.94 -38.36 31.05
N GLY A 278 8.67 -38.95 32.23
CA GLY A 278 9.05 -40.32 32.55
C GLY A 278 10.46 -40.52 33.11
N THR A 279 11.20 -39.45 33.40
CA THR A 279 12.50 -39.49 34.09
C THR A 279 12.40 -38.98 35.53
N THR A 280 13.31 -39.43 36.42
CA THR A 280 13.37 -38.96 37.81
C THR A 280 14.24 -37.69 37.90
N PRO A 281 13.77 -36.60 38.55
CA PRO A 281 14.60 -35.44 38.84
C PRO A 281 15.87 -35.85 39.60
N VAL A 282 17.02 -35.31 39.21
CA VAL A 282 18.32 -35.64 39.82
C VAL A 282 18.75 -34.46 40.70
N ASP A 283 18.89 -34.67 42.00
CA ASP A 283 19.41 -33.64 42.93
C ASP A 283 20.94 -33.46 42.72
N GLY A 284 21.42 -32.23 42.46
CA GLY A 284 22.86 -31.96 42.28
C GLY A 284 23.23 -30.55 41.75
N LEU A 285 24.54 -30.27 41.64
CA LEU A 285 25.09 -29.18 40.83
C LEU A 285 24.70 -29.38 39.35
N ASP A 286 24.58 -28.31 38.58
CA ASP A 286 24.31 -28.41 37.14
C ASP A 286 25.45 -29.17 36.43
N ASP A 287 25.13 -30.33 35.88
CA ASP A 287 26.03 -31.19 35.09
C ASP A 287 25.62 -31.23 33.60
N GLY A 288 24.73 -30.33 33.18
CA GLY A 288 24.24 -30.25 31.81
C GLY A 288 23.01 -31.12 31.51
N VAL A 289 22.27 -31.53 32.53
CA VAL A 289 21.01 -32.29 32.39
C VAL A 289 19.84 -31.40 32.74
N ALA A 290 18.84 -31.33 31.84
CA ALA A 290 17.59 -30.60 32.03
C ALA A 290 16.93 -30.86 33.40
N GLY A 291 16.43 -29.80 34.04
CA GLY A 291 15.81 -29.84 35.36
C GLY A 291 16.71 -29.37 36.50
N ARG A 292 17.83 -28.70 36.22
CA ARG A 292 18.84 -28.32 37.22
C ARG A 292 18.87 -26.81 37.49
N PRO A 293 19.46 -26.38 38.63
CA PRO A 293 19.66 -24.96 38.89
C PRO A 293 20.49 -24.35 37.77
N GLY A 294 19.97 -23.36 37.03
CA GLY A 294 20.67 -22.78 35.87
C GLY A 294 19.79 -22.68 34.64
N ASP A 295 18.95 -23.70 34.42
CA ASP A 295 18.06 -23.82 33.27
C ASP A 295 16.96 -22.76 33.30
N TYR A 296 16.64 -22.19 32.13
CA TYR A 296 15.55 -21.25 31.94
C TYR A 296 14.93 -21.43 30.54
N THR A 297 13.61 -21.27 30.47
CA THR A 297 12.89 -21.43 29.20
C THR A 297 13.13 -20.25 28.28
N PHE A 298 13.15 -19.04 28.83
CA PHE A 298 13.28 -17.84 28.02
C PHE A 298 13.83 -16.66 28.82
N TRP A 299 14.72 -15.90 28.19
CA TRP A 299 15.23 -14.62 28.67
C TRP A 299 15.08 -13.56 27.59
N VAL A 300 14.22 -12.57 27.84
CA VAL A 300 14.18 -11.36 27.02
C VAL A 300 15.38 -10.48 27.35
N ARG A 301 16.34 -10.40 26.42
CA ARG A 301 17.51 -9.52 26.55
C ARG A 301 17.22 -8.10 26.04
N GLN A 302 16.45 -8.01 24.95
CA GLN A 302 16.02 -6.75 24.35
C GLN A 302 14.65 -6.92 23.71
N ARG A 303 13.68 -6.15 24.18
CA ARG A 303 12.34 -6.06 23.56
C ARG A 303 12.41 -5.36 22.21
N MET A 304 11.40 -5.55 21.37
CA MET A 304 11.33 -4.92 20.04
C MET A 304 11.62 -3.41 20.09
N THR A 305 12.62 -2.98 19.33
CA THR A 305 13.04 -1.58 19.23
C THR A 305 13.49 -1.22 17.81
N THR A 306 13.40 0.06 17.46
CA THR A 306 14.04 0.62 16.26
C THR A 306 15.47 1.07 16.54
N ASN A 307 15.88 1.18 17.81
CA ASN A 307 17.22 1.58 18.21
C ASN A 307 18.22 0.42 18.08
N THR A 308 19.04 0.48 17.04
CA THR A 308 20.02 -0.57 16.73
C THR A 308 21.15 -0.66 17.77
N MET A 309 21.41 0.42 18.52
CA MET A 309 22.42 0.39 19.58
C MET A 309 21.97 -0.47 20.76
N ASP A 310 20.68 -0.47 21.09
CA ASP A 310 20.16 -1.29 22.21
C ASP A 310 20.20 -2.77 21.84
N VAL A 311 19.90 -3.11 20.58
CA VAL A 311 20.04 -4.47 20.04
C VAL A 311 21.52 -4.91 20.05
N GLN A 312 22.46 -4.04 19.66
CA GLN A 312 23.89 -4.37 19.75
C GLN A 312 24.33 -4.59 21.20
N ARG A 313 23.93 -3.70 22.13
CA ARG A 313 24.25 -3.86 23.56
C ARG A 313 23.75 -5.19 24.11
N ALA A 314 22.59 -5.64 23.66
CA ALA A 314 22.05 -6.94 24.04
C ALA A 314 22.95 -8.10 23.59
N PHE A 315 23.48 -8.06 22.36
CA PHE A 315 24.45 -9.05 21.87
C PHE A 315 25.85 -8.90 22.49
N ASP A 316 26.29 -7.68 22.79
CA ASP A 316 27.56 -7.42 23.48
C ASP A 316 27.54 -7.97 24.91
N GLY A 317 26.38 -7.86 25.57
CA GLY A 317 26.12 -8.43 26.88
C GLY A 317 25.70 -9.91 26.88
N MET A 318 25.38 -10.48 25.72
CA MET A 318 25.01 -11.90 25.60
C MET A 318 26.26 -12.76 25.66
N ARG A 319 26.34 -13.65 26.66
CA ARG A 319 27.34 -14.72 26.74
C ARG A 319 26.62 -16.03 27.04
N THR A 320 27.32 -17.14 26.80
CA THR A 320 26.79 -18.45 27.18
C THR A 320 26.54 -18.50 28.69
N ILE A 321 25.59 -19.33 29.11
CA ILE A 321 25.22 -19.42 30.52
C ILE A 321 26.42 -19.83 31.40
N VAL A 322 27.36 -20.59 30.84
CA VAL A 322 28.65 -20.91 31.46
C VAL A 322 29.45 -19.66 31.79
N GLN A 323 29.57 -18.73 30.86
CA GLN A 323 30.35 -17.51 31.07
C GLN A 323 29.61 -16.53 31.98
N ASP A 324 28.31 -16.36 31.77
CA ASP A 324 27.46 -15.46 32.55
C ASP A 324 27.45 -15.89 34.03
N SER A 325 27.30 -17.19 34.30
CA SER A 325 27.25 -17.74 35.66
C SER A 325 28.61 -17.93 36.34
N GLY A 326 29.72 -17.63 35.66
CA GLY A 326 31.07 -17.89 36.17
C GLY A 326 31.39 -19.39 36.30
N GLY A 327 30.81 -20.22 35.44
CA GLY A 327 30.94 -21.68 35.42
C GLY A 327 30.06 -22.39 36.45
N ARG A 328 29.09 -21.69 37.05
CA ARG A 328 28.15 -22.24 38.03
C ARG A 328 27.07 -23.10 37.37
N PHE A 329 26.70 -22.75 36.14
CA PHE A 329 25.69 -23.40 35.31
C PHE A 329 26.32 -23.73 33.97
N LEU A 330 26.11 -24.95 33.50
CA LEU A 330 26.70 -25.47 32.27
C LEU A 330 25.76 -25.33 31.08
N GLY A 331 24.43 -25.35 31.29
CA GLY A 331 23.44 -25.30 30.20
C GLY A 331 23.77 -26.34 29.14
N GLY A 332 23.75 -27.61 29.56
CA GLY A 332 24.39 -28.69 28.82
C GLY A 332 23.75 -28.97 27.47
N ASP A 333 24.51 -29.65 26.60
CA ASP A 333 24.18 -29.96 25.20
C ASP A 333 23.01 -30.97 25.01
N ALA A 334 22.15 -31.10 26.02
CA ALA A 334 20.94 -31.90 25.99
C ALA A 334 19.90 -31.24 25.07
N PRO A 335 18.73 -31.87 24.84
CA PRO A 335 17.64 -31.22 24.14
C PRO A 335 17.26 -29.91 24.84
N GLU A 336 17.02 -28.85 24.07
CA GLU A 336 16.75 -27.50 24.58
C GLU A 336 15.27 -27.14 24.46
N CYS A 337 14.89 -25.96 24.94
CA CYS A 337 13.49 -25.53 25.07
C CYS A 337 12.96 -24.67 23.91
N GLN A 338 13.40 -24.88 22.67
CA GLN A 338 13.08 -24.04 21.51
C GLN A 338 11.57 -23.78 21.34
N ILE A 339 10.73 -24.81 21.54
CA ILE A 339 9.26 -24.69 21.38
C ILE A 339 8.69 -23.71 22.41
N GLU A 340 9.05 -23.87 23.67
CA GLU A 340 8.55 -23.02 24.75
C GLU A 340 9.05 -21.58 24.58
N ALA A 341 10.33 -21.41 24.28
CA ALA A 341 10.92 -20.08 24.07
C ALA A 341 10.27 -19.32 22.89
N LEU A 342 9.99 -20.01 21.78
CA LEU A 342 9.26 -19.44 20.65
C LEU A 342 7.81 -19.08 21.01
N PHE A 343 7.14 -19.94 21.80
CA PHE A 343 5.78 -19.73 22.24
C PHE A 343 5.68 -18.53 23.19
N GLU A 344 6.54 -18.47 24.20
CA GLU A 344 6.61 -17.36 25.15
C GLU A 344 6.92 -16.02 24.46
N ALA A 345 7.88 -16.02 23.53
CA ALA A 345 8.23 -14.82 22.77
C ALA A 345 7.03 -14.25 22.00
N LEU A 346 6.23 -15.12 21.37
CA LEU A 346 5.12 -14.74 20.50
C LEU A 346 3.78 -14.53 21.24
N VAL A 347 3.43 -15.44 22.14
CA VAL A 347 2.13 -15.47 22.82
C VAL A 347 2.19 -14.68 24.12
N GLY A 348 3.29 -14.81 24.87
CA GLY A 348 3.45 -14.15 26.17
C GLY A 348 3.05 -15.02 27.35
N GLU A 349 2.46 -16.19 27.08
CA GLU A 349 2.10 -17.19 28.08
C GLU A 349 3.27 -18.19 28.21
N GLY A 350 3.77 -18.36 29.43
CA GLY A 350 4.71 -19.43 29.77
C GLY A 350 4.00 -20.76 30.02
N THR A 351 4.79 -21.78 30.38
CA THR A 351 4.37 -23.19 30.48
C THR A 351 2.94 -23.38 31.04
N SER A 352 2.19 -24.27 30.39
CA SER A 352 0.73 -24.50 30.52
C SER A 352 0.17 -24.81 31.92
N GLY A 353 0.98 -24.73 32.98
CA GLY A 353 0.65 -25.12 34.36
C GLY A 353 -0.03 -24.05 35.24
N ASN A 354 -0.30 -22.83 34.77
CA ASN A 354 -0.76 -21.73 35.65
C ASN A 354 -2.19 -21.21 35.43
N THR A 355 -3.10 -21.96 34.78
CA THR A 355 -4.48 -21.47 34.54
C THR A 355 -5.57 -22.08 35.40
N SER A 356 -5.26 -22.73 36.52
CA SER A 356 -6.31 -23.06 37.50
C SER A 356 -5.89 -22.76 38.93
N GLY A 357 -6.50 -21.71 39.47
CA GLY A 357 -6.58 -21.52 40.91
C GLY A 357 -7.27 -22.74 41.53
N VAL A 358 -6.48 -23.59 42.18
CA VAL A 358 -6.98 -24.53 43.18
C VAL A 358 -5.90 -24.69 44.25
N ASP A 359 -6.21 -24.16 45.44
CA ASP A 359 -5.55 -24.49 46.69
C ASP A 359 -5.51 -26.00 46.88
N SER A 360 -4.32 -26.62 46.81
CA SER A 360 -3.87 -27.75 47.66
C SER A 360 -2.77 -28.61 47.02
N VAL A 361 -1.59 -28.05 46.73
CA VAL A 361 -0.38 -28.87 46.57
C VAL A 361 0.76 -28.26 47.39
N PRO A 362 1.44 -29.03 48.27
CA PRO A 362 2.55 -28.53 49.07
C PRO A 362 3.70 -27.98 48.23
N ILE A 363 4.20 -26.82 48.64
CA ILE A 363 5.06 -25.85 47.93
C ILE A 363 6.52 -26.33 47.80
N ARG A 364 6.75 -27.61 47.48
CA ARG A 364 8.08 -28.14 47.10
C ARG A 364 8.08 -28.84 45.74
N SER A 365 6.90 -29.07 45.15
CA SER A 365 6.75 -29.75 43.86
C SER A 365 6.04 -28.90 42.79
N LEU A 366 6.02 -27.57 42.95
CA LEU A 366 5.46 -26.59 41.98
C LEU A 366 6.46 -25.48 41.61
N SER A 367 7.72 -25.62 42.02
CA SER A 367 8.70 -24.53 42.01
C SER A 367 9.74 -24.64 40.88
N ALA A 368 9.47 -25.42 39.83
CA ALA A 368 10.32 -25.52 38.65
C ALA A 368 9.70 -24.90 37.38
N SER A 369 8.37 -24.79 37.29
CA SER A 369 7.64 -24.40 36.08
C SER A 369 7.38 -22.89 35.92
N LEU A 370 8.33 -22.02 36.29
CA LEU A 370 8.13 -20.57 36.13
C LEU A 370 9.35 -19.82 35.57
N ARG A 371 10.16 -20.41 34.68
CA ARG A 371 11.52 -19.89 34.41
C ARG A 371 11.68 -18.99 33.19
N SER A 372 10.70 -18.16 32.87
CA SER A 372 10.96 -16.94 32.10
C SER A 372 11.68 -15.95 33.02
N VAL A 373 12.90 -15.53 32.66
CA VAL A 373 13.75 -14.70 33.51
C VAL A 373 13.99 -13.32 32.91
N GLN A 374 14.03 -12.30 33.78
CA GLN A 374 14.53 -10.96 33.41
C GLN A 374 16.07 -10.88 33.56
N ASN A 375 16.66 -11.79 34.34
CA ASN A 375 18.09 -11.89 34.56
C ASN A 375 18.49 -13.35 34.84
N ALA A 376 19.22 -13.99 33.92
CA ALA A 376 19.61 -15.40 34.03
C ALA A 376 20.76 -15.68 35.02
N LEU A 377 21.37 -14.66 35.63
CA LEU A 377 22.41 -14.85 36.67
C LEU A 377 21.83 -15.28 38.02
N ASP A 378 20.52 -15.12 38.18
CA ASP A 378 19.80 -15.56 39.36
C ASP A 378 18.52 -16.29 38.94
N PRO A 379 18.65 -17.47 38.30
CA PRO A 379 17.53 -18.24 37.79
C PRO A 379 16.72 -18.88 38.93
N MET A 380 16.86 -18.45 40.18
CA MET A 380 16.10 -18.94 41.33
C MET A 380 15.62 -17.83 42.29
N GLY A 381 16.10 -16.59 42.16
CA GLY A 381 15.97 -15.57 43.22
C GLY A 381 15.37 -14.22 42.81
N ASN A 382 14.99 -14.00 41.54
CA ASN A 382 14.68 -12.64 41.05
C ASN A 382 13.35 -12.45 40.30
N GLY A 383 12.33 -13.28 40.59
CA GLY A 383 10.96 -12.96 40.16
C GLY A 383 10.58 -13.58 38.83
N TRP A 384 10.24 -14.86 38.93
CA TRP A 384 9.47 -15.60 37.96
C TRP A 384 8.25 -14.83 37.47
N VAL A 385 8.08 -14.71 36.16
CA VAL A 385 6.88 -14.12 35.58
C VAL A 385 6.34 -15.10 34.55
N GLY A 386 5.33 -15.89 34.92
CA GLY A 386 4.75 -16.90 34.03
C GLY A 386 3.92 -16.32 32.87
N THR A 387 3.72 -15.00 32.82
CA THR A 387 2.92 -14.33 31.78
C THR A 387 3.39 -12.90 31.57
N SER A 388 3.68 -12.50 30.34
CA SER A 388 3.96 -11.09 30.06
C SER A 388 2.70 -10.26 30.24
N ASP A 389 2.86 -9.07 30.80
CA ASP A 389 1.85 -8.02 30.71
C ASP A 389 2.37 -6.96 29.73
N PRO A 390 1.96 -7.00 28.44
CA PRO A 390 2.47 -6.07 27.45
C PRO A 390 2.26 -4.60 27.82
N SER A 391 1.20 -4.27 28.57
CA SER A 391 0.91 -2.90 28.99
C SER A 391 1.91 -2.34 30.01
N ARG A 392 2.52 -3.22 30.80
CA ARG A 392 3.57 -2.89 31.77
C ARG A 392 4.97 -3.08 31.19
N ASP A 393 5.16 -4.16 30.43
CA ASP A 393 6.47 -4.69 30.09
C ASP A 393 6.99 -4.13 28.76
N CYS A 394 6.11 -3.66 27.88
CA CYS A 394 6.50 -3.08 26.58
C CYS A 394 6.61 -1.55 26.66
N PRO A 395 7.74 -0.96 26.25
CA PRO A 395 7.97 0.49 26.37
C PRO A 395 7.09 1.35 25.47
N GLU A 396 6.44 0.75 24.45
CA GLU A 396 5.60 1.42 23.46
C GLU A 396 4.43 0.52 23.04
N THR A 397 3.20 0.95 23.34
CA THR A 397 1.88 0.61 22.74
C THR A 397 0.85 -0.20 23.57
N ALA A 398 -0.42 0.19 23.39
CA ALA A 398 -1.63 -0.51 23.87
C ALA A 398 -2.00 -1.76 23.03
N GLU A 399 -1.18 -2.09 22.02
CA GLU A 399 -1.43 -3.20 21.07
C GLU A 399 -0.22 -4.15 20.93
N ALA A 400 0.75 -4.03 21.84
CA ALA A 400 1.85 -4.97 21.91
C ALA A 400 1.41 -6.31 22.48
N TYR A 401 2.04 -7.41 22.06
CA TYR A 401 1.79 -8.74 22.58
C TYR A 401 3.06 -9.58 22.64
N GLY A 402 2.98 -10.68 23.39
CA GLY A 402 4.11 -11.57 23.61
C GLY A 402 5.20 -10.94 24.47
N TRP A 403 6.12 -11.75 24.96
CA TRP A 403 7.26 -11.24 25.70
C TRP A 403 8.24 -10.43 24.84
N ALA A 404 8.27 -10.69 23.52
CA ALA A 404 9.10 -9.94 22.59
C ALA A 404 8.57 -8.51 22.31
N CYS A 405 7.31 -8.21 22.66
CA CYS A 405 6.61 -6.96 22.33
C CYS A 405 6.41 -6.74 20.82
N PHE A 406 5.90 -7.78 20.15
CA PHE A 406 5.41 -7.69 18.78
C PHE A 406 4.21 -6.74 18.70
N ARG A 407 4.02 -6.10 17.55
CA ARG A 407 2.84 -5.24 17.29
C ARG A 407 1.88 -5.89 16.30
N THR A 408 0.59 -5.65 16.52
CA THR A 408 -0.46 -5.85 15.52
C THR A 408 -0.15 -5.07 14.24
N GLY A 409 -0.57 -5.60 13.08
CA GLY A 409 -0.35 -4.93 11.80
C GLY A 409 1.11 -4.92 11.32
N ARG A 410 1.98 -5.78 11.86
CA ARG A 410 3.35 -5.98 11.37
C ARG A 410 3.64 -7.46 11.28
N VAL A 411 4.47 -7.87 10.32
CA VAL A 411 4.80 -9.30 10.16
C VAL A 411 5.78 -9.72 11.27
N PRO A 412 5.42 -10.66 12.16
CA PRO A 412 6.37 -11.19 13.13
C PRO A 412 7.29 -12.20 12.46
N ILE A 413 8.60 -12.03 12.56
CA ILE A 413 9.61 -12.95 12.05
C ILE A 413 10.45 -13.45 13.22
N LEU A 414 10.34 -14.74 13.55
CA LEU A 414 11.17 -15.36 14.58
C LEU A 414 12.37 -16.04 13.92
N VAL A 415 13.57 -15.59 14.29
CA VAL A 415 14.84 -16.13 13.81
C VAL A 415 15.50 -16.89 14.96
N MET A 416 15.58 -18.21 14.86
CA MET A 416 16.03 -19.07 15.94
C MET A 416 17.36 -19.73 15.60
N PHE A 417 18.32 -19.67 16.53
CA PHE A 417 19.64 -20.28 16.42
C PHE A 417 19.79 -21.35 17.48
N SER A 418 20.18 -22.56 17.08
CA SER A 418 20.50 -23.66 18.00
C SER A 418 21.32 -24.71 17.26
N ASP A 419 22.13 -25.46 17.99
CA ASP A 419 22.82 -26.66 17.51
C ASP A 419 22.31 -27.95 18.17
N ALA A 420 21.30 -27.85 19.03
CA ALA A 420 20.81 -28.95 19.85
C ALA A 420 19.48 -29.54 19.34
N ALA A 421 19.04 -30.62 20.00
CA ALA A 421 17.72 -31.21 19.78
C ALA A 421 16.62 -30.39 20.47
N TRP A 422 15.36 -30.62 20.09
CA TRP A 422 14.22 -29.86 20.60
C TRP A 422 13.39 -30.67 21.57
N TYR A 423 13.12 -30.12 22.77
CA TYR A 423 11.96 -30.53 23.56
C TYR A 423 10.68 -30.21 22.79
N ASP A 424 9.75 -31.17 22.81
CA ASP A 424 8.40 -31.04 22.27
C ASP A 424 8.32 -30.71 20.77
N GLY A 425 9.43 -30.95 20.08
CA GLY A 425 9.55 -30.79 18.64
C GLY A 425 8.69 -31.78 17.84
N PRO A 426 8.46 -31.49 16.56
CA PRO A 426 7.65 -32.32 15.66
C PRO A 426 8.24 -33.71 15.37
N GLN A 427 9.54 -33.91 15.62
CA GLN A 427 10.19 -35.19 15.35
C GLN A 427 9.84 -36.24 16.42
N PRO A 428 9.62 -37.52 16.06
CA PRO A 428 9.34 -38.57 17.05
C PRO A 428 10.45 -38.77 18.09
N ALA A 429 11.69 -38.40 17.75
CA ALA A 429 12.84 -38.47 18.64
C ALA A 429 12.95 -37.28 19.61
N SER A 430 12.09 -36.25 19.47
CA SER A 430 12.06 -35.13 20.40
C SER A 430 11.57 -35.62 21.77
N PRO A 431 12.34 -35.38 22.85
CA PRO A 431 11.85 -35.67 24.19
C PRO A 431 10.66 -34.78 24.52
N ARG A 432 9.84 -35.25 25.47
CA ARG A 432 8.69 -34.51 25.96
C ARG A 432 9.01 -33.82 27.26
N SER A 433 8.63 -32.55 27.40
CA SER A 433 8.67 -31.88 28.69
C SER A 433 7.41 -32.19 29.50
N ILE A 434 7.42 -31.97 30.82
CA ILE A 434 6.23 -32.22 31.66
C ILE A 434 5.20 -31.08 31.52
N HIS A 435 5.67 -29.83 31.42
CA HIS A 435 4.82 -28.64 31.51
C HIS A 435 4.85 -27.72 30.28
N GLY A 436 5.77 -27.94 29.33
CA GLY A 436 5.95 -27.10 28.15
C GLY A 436 4.91 -27.33 27.06
N HIS A 437 4.70 -26.29 26.26
CA HIS A 437 3.85 -26.34 25.09
C HIS A 437 4.40 -27.30 24.04
N ARG A 438 3.51 -27.79 23.18
CA ARG A 438 3.84 -28.73 22.11
C ARG A 438 3.90 -28.04 20.76
N TYR A 439 4.65 -28.63 19.83
CA TYR A 439 4.72 -28.16 18.43
C TYR A 439 3.38 -27.75 17.80
N PRO A 440 2.26 -28.52 17.95
CA PRO A 440 0.98 -28.12 17.36
C PRO A 440 0.43 -26.79 17.91
N GLU A 441 0.66 -26.51 19.19
CA GLU A 441 0.20 -25.27 19.84
C GLU A 441 1.00 -24.07 19.33
N LEU A 442 2.32 -24.20 19.25
CA LEU A 442 3.19 -23.20 18.64
C LEU A 442 2.84 -22.95 17.17
N ALA A 443 2.67 -24.01 16.37
CA ALA A 443 2.33 -23.88 14.95
C ALA A 443 0.98 -23.16 14.77
N ALA A 444 -0.02 -23.47 15.59
CA ALA A 444 -1.32 -22.79 15.57
C ALA A 444 -1.20 -21.31 15.97
N ALA A 445 -0.44 -21.01 17.03
CA ALA A 445 -0.19 -19.65 17.47
C ALA A 445 0.51 -18.81 16.38
N MET A 446 1.58 -19.34 15.78
CA MET A 446 2.31 -18.69 14.70
C MET A 446 1.41 -18.45 13.48
N LEU A 447 0.61 -19.44 13.07
CA LEU A 447 -0.31 -19.31 11.93
C LEU A 447 -1.36 -18.23 12.19
N SER A 448 -1.96 -18.21 13.38
CA SER A 448 -3.00 -17.23 13.76
C SER A 448 -2.49 -15.79 13.74
N ARG A 449 -1.20 -15.59 14.03
CA ARG A 449 -0.53 -14.28 14.03
C ARG A 449 0.13 -13.94 12.69
N GLY A 450 0.03 -14.82 11.68
CA GLY A 450 0.74 -14.65 10.41
C GLY A 450 2.27 -14.61 10.57
N ALA A 451 2.82 -15.25 11.61
CA ALA A 451 4.23 -15.24 11.91
C ALA A 451 5.04 -16.05 10.89
N LEU A 452 6.25 -15.59 10.59
CA LEU A 452 7.24 -16.32 9.82
C LEU A 452 8.32 -16.87 10.75
N PHE A 453 8.86 -18.02 10.38
CA PHE A 453 9.91 -18.71 11.09
C PHE A 453 11.14 -18.87 10.21
N LEU A 454 12.31 -18.56 10.77
CA LEU A 454 13.61 -18.81 10.18
C LEU A 454 14.46 -19.59 11.17
N GLY A 455 14.60 -20.89 10.93
CA GLY A 455 15.48 -21.75 11.71
C GLY A 455 16.92 -21.74 11.17
N VAL A 456 17.89 -21.59 12.08
CA VAL A 456 19.32 -21.62 11.79
C VAL A 456 19.97 -22.72 12.64
N ASP A 457 20.29 -23.85 12.02
CA ASP A 457 21.01 -24.94 12.65
C ASP A 457 22.51 -24.69 12.58
N VAL A 458 23.13 -24.35 13.71
CA VAL A 458 24.57 -24.03 13.76
C VAL A 458 25.44 -25.23 14.16
N SER A 459 24.84 -26.43 14.26
CA SER A 459 25.57 -27.65 14.58
C SER A 459 26.52 -28.06 13.47
N ALA A 460 27.53 -28.85 13.83
CA ALA A 460 28.43 -29.47 12.86
C ALA A 460 27.72 -30.48 11.93
N ALA A 461 26.50 -30.92 12.28
CA ALA A 461 25.72 -31.87 11.46
C ALA A 461 25.07 -31.20 10.22
N GLY A 462 24.99 -29.87 10.19
CA GLY A 462 24.45 -29.12 9.07
C GLY A 462 23.01 -29.51 8.76
N THR A 463 22.68 -29.81 7.50
CA THR A 463 21.32 -30.22 7.10
C THR A 463 20.86 -31.57 7.66
N MET A 464 21.75 -32.34 8.30
CA MET A 464 21.40 -33.56 9.04
C MET A 464 21.17 -33.30 10.55
N GLY A 465 21.29 -32.05 11.00
CA GLY A 465 21.09 -31.66 12.39
C GLY A 465 19.62 -31.71 12.84
N PHE A 466 19.42 -31.90 14.14
CA PHE A 466 18.09 -31.97 14.74
C PHE A 466 17.35 -30.64 14.63
N THR A 467 18.04 -29.51 14.79
CA THR A 467 17.43 -28.19 14.67
C THR A 467 16.97 -27.94 13.24
N TYR A 468 17.77 -28.32 12.23
CA TYR A 468 17.39 -28.21 10.83
C TYR A 468 16.14 -29.05 10.55
N ALA A 469 16.14 -30.31 10.99
CA ALA A 469 15.03 -31.23 10.75
C ALA A 469 13.71 -30.76 11.39
N ASN A 470 13.74 -30.23 12.63
CA ASN A 470 12.54 -29.68 13.27
C ASN A 470 12.11 -28.35 12.64
N SER A 471 13.08 -27.50 12.29
CA SER A 471 12.83 -26.20 11.66
C SER A 471 12.09 -26.31 10.33
N VAL A 472 12.35 -27.36 9.54
CA VAL A 472 11.63 -27.62 8.28
C VAL A 472 10.12 -27.81 8.52
N TYR A 473 9.72 -28.53 9.57
CA TYR A 473 8.31 -28.73 9.88
C TYR A 473 7.63 -27.44 10.33
N LEU A 474 8.31 -26.62 11.13
CA LEU A 474 7.75 -25.35 11.58
C LEU A 474 7.66 -24.34 10.42
N ALA A 475 8.74 -24.21 9.62
CA ALA A 475 8.74 -23.34 8.43
C ALA A 475 7.65 -23.73 7.42
N ARG A 476 7.40 -25.04 7.24
CA ARG A 476 6.29 -25.51 6.40
C ARG A 476 4.92 -25.14 6.99
N ALA A 477 4.73 -25.33 8.30
CA ALA A 477 3.47 -25.02 8.97
C ALA A 477 3.14 -23.51 8.94
N THR A 478 4.15 -22.66 9.05
CA THR A 478 4.01 -21.19 9.04
C THR A 478 4.00 -20.60 7.64
N GLY A 479 4.18 -21.41 6.60
CA GLY A 479 4.29 -20.95 5.21
C GLY A 479 5.55 -20.12 4.94
N SER A 480 6.61 -20.29 5.74
CA SER A 480 7.92 -19.66 5.57
C SER A 480 8.69 -20.33 4.44
N LEU A 481 8.17 -20.14 3.23
CA LEU A 481 8.61 -20.79 2.01
C LEU A 481 9.11 -19.75 1.01
N ASN A 482 10.02 -20.16 0.14
CA ASN A 482 10.47 -19.38 -1.01
C ASN A 482 9.49 -19.49 -2.20
N ALA A 483 9.81 -18.88 -3.34
CA ALA A 483 8.94 -18.83 -4.50
C ALA A 483 8.68 -20.23 -5.11
N MET A 484 9.59 -21.17 -4.87
CA MET A 484 9.49 -22.58 -5.29
C MET A 484 8.77 -23.47 -4.25
N ARG A 485 8.16 -22.87 -3.21
CA ARG A 485 7.52 -23.57 -2.09
C ARG A 485 8.45 -24.49 -1.30
N ARG A 486 9.74 -24.14 -1.23
CA ARG A 486 10.72 -24.79 -0.35
C ARG A 486 10.90 -23.99 0.93
N GLU A 487 11.10 -24.70 2.02
CA GLU A 487 11.28 -24.12 3.35
C GLU A 487 12.52 -23.24 3.41
N VAL A 488 12.38 -22.06 4.02
CA VAL A 488 13.51 -21.16 4.26
C VAL A 488 14.13 -21.51 5.62
N VAL A 489 15.02 -22.50 5.60
CA VAL A 489 15.78 -22.97 6.75
C VAL A 489 17.25 -23.04 6.35
N PHE A 490 18.16 -22.70 7.26
CA PHE A 490 19.58 -22.59 6.97
C PHE A 490 20.43 -23.41 7.94
N ALA A 491 21.55 -23.95 7.44
CA ALA A 491 22.55 -24.64 8.23
C ALA A 491 23.96 -24.25 7.77
N PRO A 492 24.67 -23.33 8.47
CA PRO A 492 25.94 -22.78 8.00
C PRO A 492 27.01 -23.83 7.74
N ALA A 493 27.05 -24.91 8.54
CA ALA A 493 28.02 -26.00 8.37
C ALA A 493 27.95 -26.67 6.98
N SER A 494 26.78 -26.67 6.33
CA SER A 494 26.61 -27.20 4.97
C SER A 494 26.88 -26.17 3.86
N SER A 495 27.15 -24.91 4.20
CA SER A 495 27.24 -23.79 3.25
C SER A 495 28.47 -22.89 3.44
N GLY A 496 29.53 -23.40 4.06
CA GLY A 496 30.79 -22.67 4.24
C GLY A 496 31.09 -22.22 5.67
N GLY A 497 30.42 -22.79 6.67
CA GLY A 497 30.70 -22.60 8.09
C GLY A 497 30.08 -21.34 8.69
N LEU A 498 30.41 -21.08 9.97
CA LEU A 498 29.80 -20.01 10.76
C LEU A 498 30.07 -18.60 10.19
N ASP A 499 31.14 -18.39 9.43
CA ASP A 499 31.44 -17.11 8.79
C ASP A 499 30.38 -16.67 7.78
N ARG A 500 29.62 -17.62 7.23
CA ARG A 500 28.52 -17.35 6.30
C ARG A 500 27.19 -17.08 6.99
N THR A 501 27.08 -17.28 8.31
CA THR A 501 25.82 -17.18 9.06
C THR A 501 25.17 -15.81 8.89
N ALA A 502 25.93 -14.73 9.07
CA ALA A 502 25.41 -13.37 8.92
C ALA A 502 24.84 -13.09 7.52
N ALA A 503 25.57 -13.47 6.47
CA ALA A 503 25.11 -13.33 5.09
C ALA A 503 23.91 -14.22 4.78
N GLY A 504 23.90 -15.44 5.32
CA GLY A 504 22.79 -16.39 5.20
C GLY A 504 21.50 -15.87 5.83
N ILE A 505 21.58 -15.23 7.01
CA ILE A 505 20.42 -14.58 7.65
C ILE A 505 19.85 -13.49 6.74
N VAL A 506 20.71 -12.60 6.22
CA VAL A 506 20.27 -11.51 5.35
C VAL A 506 19.58 -12.05 4.11
N GLU A 507 20.15 -13.08 3.49
CA GLU A 507 19.55 -13.70 2.31
C GLU A 507 18.23 -14.41 2.64
N ALA A 508 18.16 -15.14 3.75
CA ALA A 508 16.94 -15.81 4.18
C ALA A 508 15.81 -14.80 4.48
N VAL A 509 16.11 -13.70 5.19
CA VAL A 509 15.13 -12.63 5.44
C VAL A 509 14.71 -11.95 4.13
N ARG A 510 15.64 -11.75 3.19
CA ARG A 510 15.32 -11.25 1.85
C ARG A 510 14.40 -12.20 1.10
N THR A 511 14.66 -13.51 1.13
CA THR A 511 13.77 -14.52 0.55
C THR A 511 12.40 -14.49 1.20
N LEU A 512 12.31 -14.43 2.53
CA LEU A 512 11.03 -14.32 3.23
C LEU A 512 10.27 -13.04 2.84
N ALA A 513 10.96 -11.90 2.76
CA ALA A 513 10.35 -10.62 2.41
C ALA A 513 9.87 -10.53 0.95
N ASN A 514 10.55 -11.21 0.03
CA ASN A 514 10.34 -11.05 -1.41
C ASN A 514 9.67 -12.25 -2.10
N GLU A 515 9.69 -13.43 -1.48
CA GLU A 515 9.24 -14.67 -2.11
C GLU A 515 8.17 -15.42 -1.33
N THR A 516 7.98 -15.11 -0.04
CA THR A 516 6.92 -15.78 0.73
C THR A 516 5.55 -15.26 0.32
N ARG A 517 4.70 -16.18 -0.14
CA ARG A 517 3.34 -15.89 -0.57
C ARG A 517 2.49 -15.41 0.61
N GLN A 518 1.61 -14.44 0.33
CA GLN A 518 0.70 -13.84 1.31
C GLN A 518 -0.65 -13.54 0.69
N ASP A 519 -1.70 -13.54 1.51
CA ASP A 519 -3.01 -13.08 1.09
C ASP A 519 -3.06 -11.56 1.17
N ILE A 520 -3.64 -10.93 0.14
CA ILE A 520 -3.73 -9.48 0.01
C ILE A 520 -5.20 -9.06 0.05
N THR A 521 -5.51 -8.16 0.97
CA THR A 521 -6.83 -7.56 1.17
C THR A 521 -6.70 -6.04 1.20
N THR A 522 -7.83 -5.34 1.29
CA THR A 522 -7.86 -3.88 1.38
C THR A 522 -8.73 -3.43 2.55
N THR A 523 -8.43 -2.25 3.06
CA THR A 523 -9.24 -1.55 4.05
C THR A 523 -9.27 -0.07 3.68
N VAL A 524 -10.44 0.55 3.81
CA VAL A 524 -10.57 2.00 3.62
C VAL A 524 -10.48 2.67 4.99
N LEU A 525 -9.57 3.62 5.14
CA LEU A 525 -9.44 4.45 6.32
C LEU A 525 -10.01 5.83 6.03
N ALA A 526 -10.86 6.31 6.94
CA ALA A 526 -11.33 7.69 6.92
C ALA A 526 -10.26 8.65 7.43
N ASP A 527 -10.40 9.92 7.07
CA ASP A 527 -9.68 11.00 7.74
C ASP A 527 -10.29 11.22 9.12
N ALA A 528 -9.49 11.00 10.17
CA ALA A 528 -9.92 11.12 11.55
C ALA A 528 -10.11 12.58 12.00
N MET A 529 -9.56 13.55 11.27
CA MET A 529 -9.69 14.98 11.58
C MET A 529 -10.91 15.61 10.89
N GLU A 530 -11.57 14.90 9.99
CA GLU A 530 -12.73 15.42 9.27
C GLU A 530 -13.96 15.46 10.17
N THR A 531 -14.58 16.65 10.26
CA THR A 531 -15.73 16.93 11.14
C THR A 531 -16.91 17.57 10.40
N ARG A 532 -16.74 17.90 9.11
CA ARG A 532 -17.76 18.58 8.28
C ARG A 532 -18.81 17.62 7.70
N LEU A 533 -18.74 16.33 8.02
CA LEU A 533 -19.65 15.30 7.51
C LEU A 533 -20.89 15.13 8.43
N PRO A 534 -22.04 14.70 7.87
CA PRO A 534 -23.23 14.37 8.65
C PRO A 534 -22.95 13.32 9.74
N MET A 535 -23.70 13.38 10.85
CA MET A 535 -23.52 12.43 11.95
C MET A 535 -23.60 10.97 11.48
N GLY A 536 -22.62 10.16 11.91
CA GLY A 536 -22.53 8.74 11.57
C GLY A 536 -21.91 8.45 10.20
N ARG A 537 -21.50 9.47 9.43
CA ARG A 537 -20.76 9.32 8.18
C ARG A 537 -19.28 9.72 8.36
N THR A 538 -18.43 9.12 7.54
CA THR A 538 -16.98 9.31 7.49
C THR A 538 -16.54 9.41 6.04
N THR A 539 -15.33 9.93 5.77
CA THR A 539 -14.84 10.04 4.38
C THR A 539 -14.67 8.66 3.71
N ALA A 540 -14.54 7.58 4.48
CA ALA A 540 -14.53 6.22 3.95
C ALA A 540 -15.87 5.83 3.29
N ASN A 541 -16.99 6.48 3.64
CA ASN A 541 -18.30 6.16 3.07
C ASN A 541 -18.48 6.59 1.61
N PHE A 542 -17.64 7.50 1.10
CA PHE A 542 -17.59 7.81 -0.34
C PHE A 542 -17.08 6.61 -1.15
N VAL A 543 -16.28 5.74 -0.54
CA VAL A 543 -15.75 4.54 -1.17
C VAL A 543 -16.73 3.38 -0.99
N GLN A 544 -17.42 3.02 -2.06
CA GLN A 544 -18.49 2.02 -2.05
C GLN A 544 -17.95 0.59 -2.03
N SER A 545 -16.90 0.32 -2.81
CA SER A 545 -16.29 -1.00 -2.89
C SER A 545 -14.85 -0.93 -3.37
N VAL A 546 -14.02 -1.88 -2.90
CA VAL A 546 -12.66 -2.11 -3.39
C VAL A 546 -12.54 -3.58 -3.78
N THR A 547 -12.55 -3.87 -5.07
CA THR A 547 -12.62 -5.25 -5.60
C THR A 547 -11.35 -5.64 -6.35
N PRO A 548 -10.71 -6.78 -6.03
CA PRO A 548 -9.66 -7.39 -6.85
C PRO A 548 -10.06 -7.53 -8.32
N VAL A 549 -9.17 -7.13 -9.24
CA VAL A 549 -9.40 -7.29 -10.69
C VAL A 549 -8.39 -8.26 -11.30
N ARG A 550 -7.10 -7.95 -11.17
CA ARG A 550 -6.00 -8.73 -11.77
C ARG A 550 -4.70 -8.50 -11.01
N GLY A 551 -3.70 -9.33 -11.26
CA GLY A 551 -2.34 -9.12 -10.78
C GLY A 551 -1.32 -9.37 -11.89
N GLU A 552 -0.15 -8.76 -11.75
CA GLU A 552 0.97 -8.83 -12.68
C GLU A 552 2.24 -9.25 -11.93
N PRO A 553 2.80 -10.44 -12.21
CA PRO A 553 2.37 -11.43 -13.19
C PRO A 553 1.00 -12.07 -12.91
N ALA A 554 0.33 -12.55 -13.97
CA ALA A 554 -0.97 -13.21 -13.86
C ALA A 554 -0.91 -14.54 -13.08
N MET A 555 -2.07 -15.05 -12.67
CA MET A 555 -2.19 -16.37 -12.06
C MET A 555 -1.78 -17.50 -13.02
N PRO A 556 -1.17 -18.60 -12.54
CA PRO A 556 -0.82 -18.89 -11.14
C PRO A 556 0.55 -18.34 -10.71
N THR A 557 1.27 -17.67 -11.60
CA THR A 557 2.66 -17.25 -11.37
C THR A 557 2.76 -16.24 -10.24
N GLY A 558 2.07 -15.10 -10.37
CA GLY A 558 2.10 -14.03 -9.36
C GLY A 558 1.26 -14.35 -8.13
N TYR A 559 0.06 -14.89 -8.32
CA TYR A 559 -0.90 -15.22 -7.26
C TYR A 559 -1.70 -16.48 -7.63
N GLU A 560 -2.32 -17.13 -6.65
CA GLU A 560 -2.98 -18.43 -6.86
C GLU A 560 -4.41 -18.29 -7.40
N ARG A 561 -5.18 -17.37 -6.82
CA ARG A 561 -6.56 -17.03 -7.18
C ARG A 561 -6.96 -15.69 -6.54
N HIS A 562 -8.11 -15.14 -6.91
CA HIS A 562 -8.76 -14.05 -6.18
C HIS A 562 -10.28 -14.23 -6.14
N ASN A 563 -10.94 -13.53 -5.22
CA ASN A 563 -12.39 -13.34 -5.20
C ASN A 563 -12.68 -11.83 -5.12
N ASP A 564 -13.91 -11.43 -4.78
CA ASP A 564 -14.32 -10.01 -4.75
C ASP A 564 -13.70 -9.21 -3.59
N ARG A 565 -12.91 -9.82 -2.70
CA ARG A 565 -12.32 -9.16 -1.52
C ARG A 565 -10.82 -9.43 -1.33
N THR A 566 -10.30 -10.54 -1.84
CA THR A 566 -8.99 -11.06 -1.46
C THR A 566 -8.27 -11.66 -2.66
N PHE A 567 -7.00 -11.31 -2.85
CA PHE A 567 -6.06 -12.11 -3.62
C PHE A 567 -5.39 -13.13 -2.70
N PHE A 568 -5.33 -14.38 -3.12
CA PHE A 568 -4.75 -15.47 -2.33
C PHE A 568 -3.38 -15.88 -2.85
N GLY A 569 -2.44 -16.09 -1.92
CA GLY A 569 -1.10 -16.61 -2.21
C GLY A 569 -0.29 -15.73 -3.17
N VAL A 570 -0.32 -14.41 -3.00
CA VAL A 570 0.38 -13.42 -3.83
C VAL A 570 1.88 -13.40 -3.48
N LEU A 571 2.74 -13.47 -4.50
CA LEU A 571 4.17 -13.21 -4.33
C LEU A 571 4.40 -11.71 -4.07
N PRO A 572 5.27 -11.32 -3.12
CA PRO A 572 5.57 -9.92 -2.81
C PRO A 572 6.09 -9.08 -3.99
N THR A 573 6.58 -9.73 -5.05
CA THR A 573 7.02 -9.09 -6.31
C THR A 573 5.88 -8.80 -7.28
N THR A 574 4.68 -9.33 -7.02
CA THR A 574 3.49 -9.17 -7.88
C THR A 574 2.81 -7.85 -7.57
N ARG A 575 2.45 -7.10 -8.60
CA ARG A 575 1.58 -5.92 -8.45
C ARG A 575 0.13 -6.36 -8.59
N VAL A 576 -0.75 -5.83 -7.76
CA VAL A 576 -2.18 -6.17 -7.76
C VAL A 576 -3.02 -4.96 -8.13
N VAL A 577 -4.04 -5.19 -8.94
CA VAL A 577 -4.97 -4.16 -9.40
C VAL A 577 -6.30 -4.34 -8.68
N PHE A 578 -6.73 -3.28 -8.00
CA PHE A 578 -8.06 -3.19 -7.40
C PHE A 578 -8.86 -2.12 -8.12
N ARG A 579 -10.13 -2.44 -8.40
CA ARG A 579 -11.12 -1.48 -8.84
C ARG A 579 -11.82 -0.90 -7.62
N VAL A 580 -11.86 0.41 -7.54
CA VAL A 580 -12.55 1.14 -6.49
C VAL A 580 -13.72 1.86 -7.12
N SER A 581 -14.90 1.71 -6.51
CA SER A 581 -16.10 2.44 -6.90
C SER A 581 -16.42 3.50 -5.85
N PHE A 582 -16.80 4.68 -6.33
CA PHE A 582 -17.14 5.84 -5.53
C PHE A 582 -18.57 6.27 -5.81
N TYR A 583 -19.22 6.82 -4.78
CA TYR A 583 -20.57 7.37 -4.90
C TYR A 583 -20.87 8.29 -3.72
N ASN A 584 -21.60 9.37 -3.99
CA ASN A 584 -22.02 10.33 -2.98
C ASN A 584 -23.56 10.41 -2.93
N ASP A 585 -24.14 9.84 -1.88
CA ASP A 585 -25.58 9.84 -1.62
C ASP A 585 -25.98 10.51 -0.32
N PHE A 586 -25.03 11.18 0.34
CA PHE A 586 -25.23 11.65 1.71
C PHE A 586 -24.71 13.05 1.96
N LEU A 587 -23.91 13.62 1.06
CA LEU A 587 -23.36 14.96 1.21
C LEU A 587 -23.66 15.82 0.00
N GLU A 588 -24.66 16.69 0.13
CA GLU A 588 -24.94 17.73 -0.86
C GLU A 588 -23.79 18.75 -0.93
N GLY A 589 -23.59 19.34 -2.11
CA GLY A 589 -22.70 20.48 -2.32
C GLY A 589 -23.09 21.68 -1.45
N THR A 590 -22.12 22.57 -1.23
CA THR A 590 -22.32 23.88 -0.60
C THR A 590 -22.13 24.98 -1.63
N ASP A 591 -22.20 26.25 -1.25
CA ASP A 591 -21.93 27.38 -2.17
C ASP A 591 -20.52 27.36 -2.78
N THR A 592 -19.61 26.56 -2.22
CA THR A 592 -18.32 26.26 -2.85
C THR A 592 -18.01 24.77 -2.83
N ALA A 593 -17.16 24.32 -3.76
CA ALA A 593 -16.65 22.96 -3.78
C ALA A 593 -15.87 22.60 -2.48
N ARG A 594 -15.92 21.32 -2.09
CA ARG A 594 -15.27 20.81 -0.87
C ARG A 594 -14.44 19.57 -1.14
N VAL A 595 -13.23 19.56 -0.59
CA VAL A 595 -12.31 18.42 -0.67
C VAL A 595 -12.33 17.61 0.62
N PHE A 596 -12.38 16.29 0.47
CA PHE A 596 -12.28 15.29 1.52
C PHE A 596 -11.16 14.30 1.20
N GLN A 597 -10.57 13.69 2.23
CA GLN A 597 -9.53 12.69 2.06
C GLN A 597 -9.95 11.34 2.64
N ALA A 598 -9.69 10.28 1.88
CA ALA A 598 -9.74 8.89 2.36
C ALA A 598 -8.45 8.18 1.97
N SER A 599 -8.18 7.01 2.56
CA SER A 599 -7.04 6.18 2.19
C SER A 599 -7.47 4.74 1.92
N VAL A 600 -7.11 4.23 0.74
CA VAL A 600 -7.20 2.80 0.45
C VAL A 600 -5.88 2.17 0.87
N VAL A 601 -5.93 1.34 1.92
CA VAL A 601 -4.78 0.65 2.48
C VAL A 601 -4.80 -0.80 2.04
N VAL A 602 -3.69 -1.25 1.46
CA VAL A 602 -3.49 -2.65 1.09
C VAL A 602 -2.87 -3.37 2.28
N ARG A 603 -3.52 -4.46 2.69
CA ARG A 603 -3.16 -5.28 3.84
C ARG A 603 -2.63 -6.62 3.38
N GLY A 604 -1.45 -6.96 3.87
CA GLY A 604 -0.80 -8.24 3.63
C GLY A 604 -0.87 -9.17 4.83
N ARG A 605 0.14 -10.04 4.93
CA ARG A 605 0.31 -10.99 6.04
C ARG A 605 0.25 -10.27 7.40
N ALA A 606 -0.38 -10.90 8.39
CA ALA A 606 -0.56 -10.36 9.74
C ALA A 606 -1.29 -8.98 9.80
N GLY A 607 -2.00 -8.60 8.72
CA GLY A 607 -2.63 -7.29 8.61
C GLY A 607 -1.65 -6.15 8.33
N SER A 608 -0.43 -6.46 7.89
CA SER A 608 0.60 -5.44 7.65
C SER A 608 0.24 -4.52 6.51
N GLU A 609 0.53 -3.23 6.67
CA GLU A 609 0.43 -2.27 5.57
C GLU A 609 1.54 -2.53 4.54
N VAL A 610 1.15 -2.88 3.31
CA VAL A 610 2.11 -3.08 2.20
C VAL A 610 2.14 -1.87 1.27
N ASP A 611 1.00 -1.20 1.11
CA ASP A 611 0.86 0.00 0.29
C ASP A 611 -0.36 0.82 0.75
N ARG A 612 -0.33 2.12 0.49
CA ARG A 612 -1.41 3.05 0.83
C ARG A 612 -1.55 4.06 -0.30
N ARG A 613 -2.79 4.24 -0.76
CA ARG A 613 -3.14 5.27 -1.74
C ARG A 613 -4.09 6.28 -1.11
N PRO A 614 -3.69 7.56 -0.96
CA PRO A 614 -4.64 8.61 -0.63
C PRO A 614 -5.58 8.83 -1.82
N VAL A 615 -6.85 9.05 -1.52
CA VAL A 615 -7.88 9.44 -2.49
C VAL A 615 -8.47 10.77 -2.01
N PHE A 616 -8.40 11.76 -2.88
CA PHE A 616 -9.01 13.07 -2.67
C PHE A 616 -10.36 13.04 -3.38
N ILE A 617 -11.41 13.29 -2.60
CA ILE A 617 -12.80 13.31 -3.05
C ILE A 617 -13.20 14.77 -3.11
N VAL A 618 -13.58 15.23 -4.29
CA VAL A 618 -14.11 16.57 -4.48
C VAL A 618 -15.62 16.46 -4.58
N VAL A 619 -16.33 17.13 -3.68
CA VAL A 619 -17.78 17.32 -3.79
C VAL A 619 -17.98 18.70 -4.39
N PRO A 620 -18.56 18.80 -5.60
CA PRO A 620 -18.86 20.06 -6.27
C PRO A 620 -19.66 21.03 -5.40
N ALA A 621 -19.67 22.29 -5.80
CA ALA A 621 -20.63 23.24 -5.27
C ALA A 621 -22.08 22.80 -5.57
N ARG A 622 -23.05 23.37 -4.87
CA ARG A 622 -24.47 23.13 -5.18
C ARG A 622 -24.74 23.73 -6.56
N GLY A 623 -25.29 22.91 -7.46
CA GLY A 623 -25.50 23.31 -8.85
C GLY A 623 -24.30 23.02 -9.76
N GLY A 624 -23.13 22.70 -9.19
CA GLY A 624 -21.96 22.29 -9.94
C GLY A 624 -21.95 20.81 -10.29
N GLY A 625 -21.55 20.52 -11.52
CA GLY A 625 -21.45 19.22 -12.16
C GLY A 625 -22.80 18.65 -12.56
N LEU A 626 -22.76 17.51 -13.26
CA LEU A 626 -23.95 16.88 -13.84
C LEU A 626 -25.19 16.94 -12.94
N PRO A 627 -26.27 17.64 -13.35
CA PRO A 627 -27.47 17.72 -12.55
C PRO A 627 -28.07 16.34 -12.34
N PRO A 628 -28.77 16.11 -11.22
CA PRO A 628 -29.50 14.87 -11.00
C PRO A 628 -30.62 14.74 -12.05
N GLY A 629 -30.39 13.86 -13.03
CA GLY A 629 -31.33 13.60 -14.14
C GLY A 629 -32.64 12.92 -13.78
#